data_AF-A0A4P6V1G2-F1
#
_entry.id   AF-A0A4P6V1G2-F1
#
_cell.length_a   1.000
_cell.length_b   1.000
_cell.length_c   1.000
_cell.angle_alpha   90.00
_cell.angle_beta   90.00
_cell.angle_gamma   90.00
#
_symmetry.space_group_name_H-M   'P 1'
#
loop_
_entity.id
_entity.type
_entity.pdbx_description
1 polymer ?
#
loop_
_entity_poly.entity_id
_entity_poly.type
_entity_poly.pdbx_seq_one_letter_code
_entity_poly.pdbx_strand_id
1 'polypeptide(L)'
;MQNETMNTETNDNPIQRAHDYAWGWFTYHAEQRLKSFSFFFVLVGALTAGYLTSIGASHWPIAAMFGIMLLFSALLFWRLDARNAELIKLAEQYLKKSEINLAAHVGQEICLAHEADKDTTPFKVSLFPNILSTYRKVFRAMFVIVVVFSLFATGYAVSTVWSNGEGGNLGGSATTDNAEGE
;
A
#
# COMPACT_ATOMS: atom_id res chain seq x y z
N MET A 1 61.21 9.83 6.64
CA MET A 1 59.77 10.13 6.84
C MET A 1 58.98 9.33 5.81
N GLN A 2 58.91 8.00 5.97
CA GLN A 2 58.22 7.06 5.06
C GLN A 2 57.21 6.27 5.88
N ASN A 3 56.22 6.96 6.46
CA ASN A 3 55.22 6.31 7.30
C ASN A 3 53.80 6.78 6.97
N GLU A 4 53.46 6.80 5.68
CA GLU A 4 52.13 7.18 5.19
C GLU A 4 51.58 6.27 4.08
N THR A 5 52.04 5.02 3.98
CA THR A 5 51.40 4.01 3.10
C THR A 5 50.76 2.88 3.89
N MET A 6 50.28 3.18 5.10
CA MET A 6 49.47 2.25 5.89
C MET A 6 48.01 2.68 5.81
N ASN A 7 47.16 1.76 5.34
CA ASN A 7 45.69 1.79 5.35
C ASN A 7 44.96 2.36 4.12
N THR A 8 45.14 1.71 2.96
CA THR A 8 44.01 1.49 2.04
C THR A 8 44.24 0.23 1.20
N GLU A 9 44.54 -0.90 1.85
CA GLU A 9 44.08 -2.17 1.28
C GLU A 9 42.57 -2.22 1.52
N THR A 10 41.81 -1.53 0.66
CA THR A 10 40.44 -1.95 0.42
C THR A 10 40.56 -3.40 -0.02
N ASN A 11 40.10 -4.33 0.82
CA ASN A 11 39.84 -5.71 0.47
C ASN A 11 38.87 -5.68 -0.74
N ASP A 12 39.44 -5.54 -1.95
CA ASP A 12 38.71 -5.36 -3.20
C ASP A 12 38.28 -6.74 -3.70
N ASN A 13 37.66 -7.53 -2.80
CA ASN A 13 37.07 -8.79 -3.15
C ASN A 13 35.78 -8.47 -3.93
N PRO A 14 35.73 -8.74 -5.25
CA PRO A 14 34.58 -8.40 -6.08
C PRO A 14 33.30 -9.11 -5.60
N ILE A 15 33.44 -10.26 -4.92
CA ILE A 15 32.33 -11.01 -4.34
C ILE A 15 31.73 -10.24 -3.15
N GLN A 16 32.58 -9.68 -2.27
CA GLN A 16 32.13 -8.91 -1.11
C GLN A 16 31.43 -7.62 -1.54
N ARG A 17 31.98 -6.91 -2.53
CA ARG A 17 31.34 -5.70 -3.08
C ARG A 17 29.99 -5.99 -3.73
N ALA A 18 29.88 -7.12 -4.43
CA ALA A 18 28.61 -7.52 -5.05
C ALA A 18 27.56 -7.92 -4.00
N HIS A 19 27.98 -8.60 -2.93
CA HIS A 19 27.13 -8.91 -1.78
C HIS A 19 26.64 -7.62 -1.09
N ASP A 20 27.54 -6.69 -0.76
CA ASP A 20 27.19 -5.44 -0.08
C ASP A 20 26.26 -4.56 -0.94
N TYR A 21 26.49 -4.53 -2.26
CA TYR A 21 25.59 -3.87 -3.19
C TYR A 21 24.19 -4.50 -3.17
N ALA A 22 24.09 -5.84 -3.25
CA ALA A 22 22.81 -6.54 -3.22
C ALA A 22 22.07 -6.37 -1.90
N TRP A 23 22.79 -6.41 -0.78
CA TRP A 23 22.24 -6.17 0.55
C TRP A 23 21.75 -4.73 0.73
N GLY A 24 22.53 -3.74 0.27
CA GLY A 24 22.12 -2.34 0.26
C GLY A 24 20.87 -2.10 -0.59
N TRP A 25 20.82 -2.70 -1.78
CA TRP A 25 19.64 -2.65 -2.66
C TRP A 25 18.40 -3.29 -2.03
N PHE A 26 18.55 -4.46 -1.41
CA PHE A 26 17.48 -5.13 -0.66
C PHE A 26 16.95 -4.25 0.48
N THR A 27 17.85 -3.76 1.33
CA THR A 27 17.50 -2.96 2.52
C THR A 27 16.80 -1.67 2.12
N TYR A 28 17.34 -0.95 1.13
CA TYR A 28 16.76 0.28 0.63
C TYR A 28 15.31 0.09 0.16
N HIS A 29 15.04 -0.95 -0.64
CA HIS A 29 13.68 -1.19 -1.13
C HIS A 29 12.73 -1.77 -0.07
N ALA A 30 13.24 -2.53 0.90
CA ALA A 30 12.47 -2.98 2.05
C ALA A 30 12.01 -1.80 2.92
N GLU A 31 12.92 -0.86 3.21
CA GLU A 31 12.59 0.38 3.94
C GLU A 31 11.62 1.26 3.16
N GLN A 32 11.83 1.40 1.85
CA GLN A 32 10.93 2.16 0.98
C GLN A 32 9.50 1.61 1.04
N ARG A 33 9.33 0.28 1.04
CA ARG A 33 8.02 -0.38 1.16
C ARG A 33 7.34 -0.05 2.49
N LEU A 34 8.07 -0.11 3.61
CA LEU A 34 7.53 0.21 4.92
C LEU A 34 7.10 1.68 5.01
N LYS A 35 7.91 2.59 4.46
CA LYS A 35 7.60 4.03 4.44
C LYS A 35 6.34 4.32 3.62
N SER A 36 6.23 3.74 2.43
CA SER A 36 5.03 3.86 1.58
C SER A 36 3.78 3.32 2.28
N PHE A 37 3.91 2.22 3.02
CA PHE A 37 2.79 1.66 3.77
C PHE A 37 2.30 2.59 4.89
N SER A 38 3.20 3.19 5.65
CA SER A 38 2.83 4.17 6.69
C SER A 38 2.13 5.39 6.09
N PHE A 39 2.65 5.92 4.97
CA PHE A 39 2.00 7.04 4.28
C PHE A 39 0.61 6.70 3.75
N PHE A 40 0.42 5.47 3.26
CA PHE A 40 -0.89 5.01 2.82
C PHE A 40 -1.92 5.10 3.95
N PHE A 41 -1.59 4.64 5.16
CA PHE A 41 -2.52 4.70 6.28
C PHE A 41 -2.85 6.12 6.73
N VAL A 42 -1.84 7.00 6.77
CA VAL A 42 -2.07 8.42 7.07
C VAL A 42 -3.02 9.03 6.05
N LEU A 43 -2.81 8.75 4.76
CA LEU A 43 -3.66 9.25 3.68
C LEU A 43 -5.08 8.69 3.76
N VAL A 44 -5.24 7.38 3.96
CA VAL A 44 -6.55 6.72 4.13
C VAL A 44 -7.29 7.29 5.33
N GLY A 45 -6.61 7.48 6.46
CA GLY A 45 -7.19 8.07 7.66
C GLY A 45 -7.67 9.50 7.40
N ALA A 46 -6.85 10.33 6.77
CA ALA A 46 -7.20 11.71 6.43
C ALA A 46 -8.41 11.80 5.46
N LEU A 47 -8.40 11.00 4.39
CA LEU A 47 -9.49 10.97 3.41
C LEU A 47 -10.79 10.41 4.02
N THR A 48 -10.69 9.39 4.88
CA THR A 48 -11.85 8.84 5.60
C THR A 48 -12.46 9.87 6.55
N ALA A 49 -11.63 10.62 7.28
CA ALA A 49 -12.11 11.70 8.13
C ALA A 49 -12.82 12.81 7.31
N GLY A 50 -12.27 13.18 6.16
CA GLY A 50 -12.90 14.11 5.22
C GLY A 50 -14.26 13.62 4.70
N TYR A 51 -14.33 12.32 4.35
CA TYR A 51 -15.58 11.67 3.94
C TYR A 51 -16.66 11.73 5.04
N LEU A 52 -16.31 11.31 6.27
CA LEU A 52 -17.25 11.30 7.40
C LEU A 52 -17.73 12.71 7.77
N THR A 53 -16.82 13.68 7.76
CA THR A 53 -17.16 15.10 8.02
C THR A 53 -18.13 15.64 6.96
N SER A 54 -17.90 15.29 5.69
CA SER A 54 -18.76 15.73 4.58
C SER A 54 -20.17 15.14 4.66
N ILE A 55 -20.28 13.87 5.08
CA ILE A 55 -21.59 13.23 5.37
C ILE A 55 -22.29 13.92 6.53
N GLY A 56 -21.58 14.21 7.62
CA GLY A 56 -22.17 14.89 8.79
C GLY A 56 -22.75 16.26 8.45
N ALA A 57 -22.14 16.98 7.50
CA ALA A 57 -22.63 18.26 6.98
C ALA A 57 -23.64 18.13 5.81
N SER A 58 -24.05 16.91 5.44
CA SER A 58 -24.93 16.63 4.28
C SER A 58 -24.38 17.15 2.93
N HIS A 59 -23.07 17.37 2.82
CA HIS A 59 -22.41 17.77 1.58
C HIS A 59 -22.03 16.54 0.75
N TRP A 60 -23.05 15.88 0.21
CA TRP A 60 -22.91 14.62 -0.52
C TRP A 60 -21.97 14.66 -1.74
N PRO A 61 -21.91 15.73 -2.56
CA PRO A 61 -20.94 15.80 -3.66
C PRO A 61 -19.48 15.78 -3.18
N ILE A 62 -19.20 16.43 -2.05
CA ILE A 62 -17.86 16.47 -1.46
C ILE A 62 -17.51 15.09 -0.87
N ALA A 63 -18.48 14.44 -0.22
CA ALA A 63 -18.30 13.07 0.25
C ALA A 63 -17.97 12.10 -0.91
N ALA A 64 -18.69 12.19 -2.04
CA ALA A 64 -18.39 11.39 -3.22
C ALA A 64 -16.96 11.64 -3.75
N MET A 65 -16.50 12.91 -3.77
CA MET A 65 -15.14 13.26 -4.16
C MET A 65 -14.09 12.59 -3.27
N PHE A 66 -14.26 12.60 -1.95
CA PHE A 66 -13.34 11.92 -1.02
C PHE A 66 -13.31 10.39 -1.24
N GLY A 67 -14.47 9.78 -1.51
CA GLY A 67 -14.55 8.35 -1.82
C GLY A 67 -13.79 7.98 -3.11
N ILE A 68 -13.92 8.80 -4.16
CA ILE A 68 -13.16 8.63 -5.41
C ILE A 68 -11.66 8.83 -5.17
N MET A 69 -11.26 9.84 -4.40
CA MET A 69 -9.86 10.06 -4.04
C MET A 69 -9.28 8.88 -3.26
N LEU A 70 -10.06 8.28 -2.35
CA LEU A 70 -9.66 7.10 -1.58
C LEU A 70 -9.45 5.89 -2.49
N LEU A 71 -10.36 5.65 -3.43
CA LEU A 71 -10.25 4.61 -4.45
C LEU A 71 -8.98 4.80 -5.30
N PHE A 72 -8.77 6.00 -5.83
CA PHE A 72 -7.61 6.30 -6.67
C PHE A 72 -6.29 6.16 -5.92
N SER A 73 -6.25 6.64 -4.67
CA SER A 73 -5.09 6.49 -3.79
C SER A 73 -4.76 5.02 -3.54
N ALA A 74 -5.76 4.19 -3.26
CA ALA A 74 -5.56 2.75 -3.07
C ALA A 74 -4.96 2.07 -4.31
N LEU A 75 -5.41 2.43 -5.51
CA LEU A 75 -4.85 1.89 -6.76
C LEU A 75 -3.41 2.36 -7.02
N LEU A 76 -3.11 3.63 -6.76
CA LEU A 76 -1.75 4.18 -6.91
C LEU A 76 -0.77 3.48 -5.96
N PHE A 77 -1.13 3.38 -4.68
CA PHE A 77 -0.27 2.73 -3.68
C PHE A 77 -0.13 1.24 -3.93
N TRP A 78 -1.18 0.56 -4.43
CA TRP A 78 -1.07 -0.83 -4.88
C TRP A 78 0.01 -0.98 -5.96
N ARG A 79 -0.01 -0.12 -6.98
CA ARG A 79 0.93 -0.19 -8.11
C ARG A 79 2.36 0.07 -7.65
N LEU A 80 2.55 1.04 -6.76
CA LEU A 80 3.84 1.39 -6.16
C LEU A 80 4.38 0.24 -5.30
N ASP A 81 3.54 -0.34 -4.45
CA ASP A 81 3.89 -1.49 -3.61
C ASP A 81 4.28 -2.71 -4.44
N ALA A 82 3.52 -3.00 -5.51
CA ALA A 82 3.80 -4.10 -6.42
C ALA A 82 5.18 -3.98 -7.07
N ARG A 83 5.57 -2.76 -7.46
CA ARG A 83 6.89 -2.51 -8.06
C ARG A 83 8.02 -2.71 -7.05
N ASN A 84 7.90 -2.16 -5.85
CA ASN A 84 8.91 -2.35 -4.80
C ASN A 84 9.05 -3.84 -4.43
N ALA A 85 7.94 -4.58 -4.41
CA ALA A 85 7.94 -6.01 -4.14
C ALA A 85 8.66 -6.84 -5.22
N GLU A 86 8.70 -6.39 -6.47
CA GLU A 86 9.47 -7.03 -7.54
C GLU A 86 10.97 -6.78 -7.36
N LEU A 87 11.36 -5.55 -7.02
CA LEU A 87 12.76 -5.17 -6.82
C LEU A 87 13.39 -5.91 -5.63
N ILE A 88 12.65 -6.05 -4.53
CA ILE A 88 13.08 -6.84 -3.37
C ILE A 88 13.33 -8.30 -3.77
N LYS A 89 12.42 -8.90 -4.56
CA LYS A 89 12.57 -10.29 -5.02
C LYS A 89 13.81 -10.50 -5.90
N LEU A 90 14.17 -9.52 -6.72
CA LEU A 90 15.39 -9.60 -7.53
C LEU A 90 16.65 -9.62 -6.64
N ALA A 91 16.68 -8.77 -5.62
CA ALA A 91 17.78 -8.74 -4.66
C ALA A 91 17.86 -10.03 -3.83
N GLU A 92 16.70 -10.52 -3.38
CA GLU A 92 16.57 -11.78 -2.63
C GLU A 92 17.07 -12.98 -3.46
N GLN A 93 16.73 -13.05 -4.75
CA GLN A 93 17.23 -14.11 -5.64
C GLN A 93 18.76 -14.07 -5.80
N TYR A 94 19.34 -12.88 -5.82
CA TYR A 94 20.80 -12.72 -5.88
C TYR A 94 21.45 -13.14 -4.57
N LEU A 95 20.91 -12.69 -3.43
CA LEU A 95 21.40 -13.04 -2.09
C LEU A 95 21.32 -14.56 -1.85
N LYS A 96 20.23 -15.22 -2.24
CA LYS A 96 20.10 -16.71 -2.19
C LYS A 96 21.20 -17.42 -2.96
N LYS A 97 21.55 -16.94 -4.16
CA LYS A 97 22.66 -17.52 -4.95
C LYS A 97 24.01 -17.25 -4.29
N SER A 98 24.22 -16.05 -3.76
CA SER A 98 25.45 -15.71 -3.04
C SER A 98 25.63 -16.55 -1.77
N GLU A 99 24.54 -16.84 -1.06
CA GLU A 99 24.54 -17.67 0.16
C GLU A 99 24.95 -19.12 -0.15
N ILE A 100 24.41 -19.73 -1.22
CA ILE A 100 24.82 -21.07 -1.68
C ILE A 100 26.32 -21.11 -2.02
N ASN A 101 26.82 -20.08 -2.71
CA ASN A 101 28.25 -19.98 -3.05
C ASN A 101 29.13 -19.82 -1.79
N LEU A 102 28.67 -19.06 -0.79
CA LEU A 102 29.38 -18.89 0.47
C LEU A 102 29.40 -20.19 1.30
N ALA A 103 28.28 -20.89 1.40
CA ALA A 103 28.17 -22.16 2.10
C ALA A 103 29.16 -23.20 1.53
N ALA A 104 29.36 -23.21 0.21
CA ALA A 104 30.34 -24.07 -0.45
C ALA A 104 31.81 -23.74 -0.08
N HIS A 105 32.13 -22.50 0.29
CA HIS A 105 33.49 -22.06 0.63
C HIS A 105 33.78 -22.10 2.14
N VAL A 106 32.78 -21.87 2.98
CA VAL A 106 32.94 -21.75 4.45
C VAL A 106 32.66 -23.07 5.16
N GLY A 107 32.04 -24.06 4.50
CA GLY A 107 31.72 -25.35 5.10
C GLY A 107 30.66 -25.28 6.21
N GLN A 108 30.02 -24.11 6.38
CA GLN A 108 28.84 -23.92 7.22
C GLN A 108 27.64 -23.59 6.33
N GLU A 109 26.54 -24.30 6.54
CA GLU A 109 25.24 -23.97 5.96
C GLU A 109 24.67 -22.72 6.65
N ILE A 110 25.07 -21.54 6.20
CA ILE A 110 24.27 -20.34 6.41
C ILE A 110 23.18 -20.43 5.35
N CYS A 111 21.94 -20.71 5.77
CA CYS A 111 20.80 -20.94 4.88
C CYS A 111 19.56 -20.15 5.34
N LEU A 112 19.76 -18.89 5.72
CA LEU A 112 18.73 -17.99 6.22
C LEU A 112 17.62 -17.76 5.19
N ALA A 113 17.99 -17.55 3.92
CA ALA A 113 17.01 -17.28 2.87
C ALA A 113 16.30 -18.56 2.37
N HIS A 114 16.93 -19.73 2.53
CA HIS A 114 16.34 -21.02 2.20
C HIS A 114 15.38 -21.51 3.30
N GLU A 115 15.71 -21.26 4.56
CA GLU A 115 14.87 -21.63 5.70
C GLU A 115 13.66 -20.70 5.85
N ALA A 116 13.80 -19.41 5.51
CA ALA A 116 12.69 -18.46 5.47
C ALA A 116 11.54 -18.86 4.50
N ASP A 117 11.85 -19.63 3.44
CA ASP A 117 10.82 -20.16 2.54
C ASP A 117 10.15 -21.44 3.10
N LYS A 118 10.87 -22.26 3.88
CA LYS A 118 10.35 -23.51 4.47
C LYS A 118 9.37 -23.26 5.61
N ASP A 119 9.58 -22.21 6.40
CA ASP A 119 8.75 -21.84 7.55
C ASP A 119 7.44 -21.11 7.19
N THR A 120 6.97 -21.26 5.95
CA THR A 120 5.60 -20.90 5.58
C THR A 120 4.60 -21.94 6.13
N THR A 121 4.67 -22.28 7.42
CA THR A 121 3.59 -23.03 8.05
C THR A 121 2.37 -22.09 8.11
N PRO A 122 1.24 -22.45 7.48
CA PRO A 122 0.10 -21.55 7.44
C PRO A 122 -0.42 -21.36 8.86
N PHE A 123 -0.31 -20.15 9.40
CA PHE A 123 -1.03 -19.75 10.60
C PHE A 123 -2.53 -19.87 10.30
N LYS A 124 -3.09 -21.02 10.69
CA LYS A 124 -4.40 -21.50 10.24
C LYS A 124 -5.50 -20.85 11.06
N VAL A 125 -5.78 -19.57 10.80
CA VAL A 125 -6.93 -18.87 11.41
C VAL A 125 -8.20 -19.31 10.70
N SER A 126 -9.20 -19.75 11.45
CA SER A 126 -10.46 -20.37 10.94
C SER A 126 -11.25 -19.49 9.96
N LEU A 127 -11.01 -18.19 9.91
CA LEU A 127 -11.75 -17.26 9.05
C LEU A 127 -11.02 -16.88 7.73
N PHE A 128 -9.68 -17.00 7.65
CA PHE A 128 -8.89 -16.56 6.48
C PHE A 128 -7.67 -17.47 6.19
N PRO A 129 -7.89 -18.76 5.87
CA PRO A 129 -6.83 -19.78 5.89
C PRO A 129 -5.67 -19.57 4.93
N ASN A 130 -5.84 -18.77 3.85
CA ASN A 130 -4.83 -18.62 2.79
C ASN A 130 -4.27 -17.19 2.63
N ILE A 131 -4.82 -16.20 3.36
CA ILE A 131 -4.49 -14.77 3.16
C ILE A 131 -3.26 -14.34 3.98
N LEU A 132 -3.04 -14.99 5.13
CA LEU A 132 -2.02 -14.62 6.12
C LEU A 132 -0.67 -15.32 5.92
N SER A 133 -0.57 -16.25 4.97
CA SER A 133 0.65 -17.07 4.78
C SER A 133 1.83 -16.30 4.20
N THR A 134 1.59 -15.13 3.60
CA THR A 134 2.65 -14.39 2.90
C THR A 134 2.40 -12.91 3.08
N TYR A 135 3.43 -12.18 3.51
CA TYR A 135 3.40 -10.73 3.67
C TYR A 135 2.80 -10.00 2.45
N ARG A 136 3.14 -10.46 1.22
CA ARG A 136 2.56 -9.95 -0.04
C ARG A 136 1.03 -10.12 -0.14
N LYS A 137 0.45 -11.20 0.38
CA LYS A 137 -1.01 -11.48 0.31
C LYS A 137 -1.78 -10.61 1.29
N VAL A 138 -1.26 -10.43 2.51
CA VAL A 138 -1.84 -9.53 3.53
C VAL A 138 -1.96 -8.10 2.99
N PHE A 139 -0.89 -7.60 2.36
CA PHE A 139 -0.87 -6.26 1.77
C PHE A 139 -1.89 -6.11 0.64
N ARG A 140 -1.95 -7.07 -0.28
CA ARG A 140 -2.96 -7.07 -1.35
C ARG A 140 -4.39 -7.12 -0.78
N ALA A 141 -4.64 -7.95 0.21
CA ALA A 141 -5.96 -8.04 0.85
C ALA A 141 -6.38 -6.70 1.47
N MET A 142 -5.47 -6.01 2.16
CA MET A 142 -5.75 -4.69 2.74
C MET A 142 -6.21 -3.67 1.68
N PHE A 143 -5.50 -3.57 0.55
CA PHE A 143 -5.92 -2.65 -0.50
C PHE A 143 -7.26 -3.05 -1.13
N VAL A 144 -7.55 -4.35 -1.29
CA VAL A 144 -8.87 -4.80 -1.78
C VAL A 144 -9.97 -4.35 -0.81
N ILE A 145 -9.76 -4.52 0.49
CA ILE A 145 -10.72 -4.07 1.51
C ILE A 145 -10.97 -2.57 1.38
N VAL A 146 -9.92 -1.75 1.26
CA VAL A 146 -10.06 -0.30 1.10
C VAL A 146 -10.78 0.06 -0.21
N VAL A 147 -10.46 -0.60 -1.32
CA VAL A 147 -11.14 -0.38 -2.61
C VAL A 147 -12.62 -0.72 -2.52
N VAL A 148 -12.96 -1.88 -1.98
CA VAL A 148 -14.35 -2.32 -1.81
C VAL A 148 -15.11 -1.34 -0.92
N PHE A 149 -14.54 -1.00 0.23
CA PHE A 149 -15.13 0.00 1.14
C PHE A 149 -15.33 1.36 0.46
N SER A 150 -14.34 1.82 -0.31
CA SER A 150 -14.42 3.08 -1.06
C SER A 150 -15.50 3.07 -2.13
N LEU A 151 -15.69 1.95 -2.83
CA LEU A 151 -16.74 1.79 -3.82
C LEU A 151 -18.13 1.83 -3.17
N PHE A 152 -18.31 1.13 -2.05
CA PHE A 152 -19.56 1.20 -1.30
C PHE A 152 -19.85 2.62 -0.78
N ALA A 153 -18.84 3.26 -0.18
CA ALA A 153 -18.94 4.63 0.33
C ALA A 153 -19.28 5.64 -0.78
N THR A 154 -18.61 5.54 -1.93
CA THR A 154 -18.86 6.42 -3.08
C THR A 154 -20.24 6.15 -3.67
N GLY A 155 -20.61 4.87 -3.85
CA GLY A 155 -21.92 4.49 -4.38
C GLY A 155 -23.07 5.01 -3.52
N TYR A 156 -22.94 4.89 -2.20
CA TYR A 156 -23.91 5.45 -1.25
C TYR A 156 -24.02 6.98 -1.41
N ALA A 157 -22.90 7.70 -1.38
CA ALA A 157 -22.89 9.16 -1.52
C ALA A 157 -23.45 9.65 -2.87
N VAL A 158 -23.19 8.92 -3.97
CA VAL A 158 -23.75 9.26 -5.29
C VAL A 158 -25.26 8.99 -5.35
N SER A 159 -25.72 7.87 -4.77
CA SER A 159 -27.15 7.55 -4.73
C SER A 159 -27.96 8.60 -3.97
N THR A 160 -27.41 9.16 -2.88
CA THR A 160 -28.08 10.22 -2.11
C THR A 160 -28.10 11.54 -2.88
N VAL A 161 -27.02 11.90 -3.58
CA VAL A 161 -27.01 13.07 -4.50
C VAL A 161 -28.12 12.94 -5.54
N TRP A 162 -28.24 11.78 -6.18
CA TRP A 162 -29.25 11.55 -7.22
C TRP A 162 -30.67 11.67 -6.65
N SER A 163 -30.95 11.02 -5.52
CA SER A 163 -32.27 11.09 -4.88
C SER A 163 -32.67 12.50 -4.45
N ASN A 164 -31.71 13.30 -3.98
CA ASN A 164 -31.96 14.69 -3.57
C ASN A 164 -32.13 15.63 -4.79
N GLY A 165 -31.55 15.28 -5.94
CA GLY A 165 -31.70 16.05 -7.18
C GLY A 165 -33.08 15.91 -7.82
N GLU A 166 -33.71 14.74 -7.74
CA GLU A 166 -35.04 14.49 -8.32
C GLU A 166 -36.19 15.15 -7.52
N GLY A 167 -36.00 15.38 -6.21
CA GLY A 167 -36.99 16.05 -5.36
C GLY A 167 -37.06 17.59 -5.50
N GLY A 168 -36.12 18.21 -6.21
CA GLY A 168 -35.99 19.68 -6.29
C GLY A 168 -36.80 20.37 -7.40
N ASN A 169 -37.45 19.62 -8.30
CA ASN A 169 -38.10 20.19 -9.51
C ASN A 169 -39.63 20.01 -9.56
N LEU A 170 -40.29 19.68 -8.44
CA LEU A 170 -41.76 19.58 -8.34
C LEU A 170 -42.37 20.57 -7.33
N GLY A 171 -41.71 21.72 -7.12
CA GLY A 171 -42.20 22.80 -6.24
C GLY A 171 -42.42 24.14 -6.94
N GLY A 172 -42.32 24.20 -8.27
CA GLY A 172 -42.58 25.40 -9.06
C GLY A 172 -43.98 25.37 -9.67
N SER A 173 -44.78 26.41 -9.39
CA SER A 173 -46.10 26.73 -9.93
C SER A 173 -47.31 26.18 -9.17
N ALA A 174 -47.76 26.92 -8.16
CA ALA A 174 -49.13 27.47 -8.09
C ALA A 174 -49.31 28.27 -6.80
N THR A 175 -49.25 29.60 -6.86
CA THR A 175 -50.14 30.56 -6.17
C THR A 175 -49.65 31.98 -6.49
N THR A 176 -49.96 32.44 -7.69
CA THR A 176 -50.20 33.86 -7.94
C THR A 176 -51.61 33.94 -8.52
N ASP A 177 -52.61 34.05 -7.65
CA ASP A 177 -53.81 34.80 -8.00
C ASP A 177 -54.70 35.04 -6.78
N ASN A 178 -55.33 36.21 -6.77
CA ASN A 178 -56.46 36.65 -5.95
C ASN A 178 -56.20 37.14 -4.52
N ALA A 179 -55.90 38.45 -4.43
CA ALA A 179 -56.53 39.32 -3.43
C ALA A 179 -56.59 40.78 -3.95
N GLU A 180 -57.34 40.99 -5.03
CA GLU A 180 -58.15 42.22 -5.17
C GLU A 180 -59.53 41.88 -4.60
N GLY A 181 -60.03 42.69 -3.65
CA GLY A 181 -61.40 42.56 -3.17
C GLY A 181 -61.62 43.03 -1.73
N GLU A 182 -61.97 44.31 -1.62
CA GLU A 182 -62.63 45.03 -0.49
C GLU A 182 -61.78 45.52 0.71
#